data_AF-A0A2J6SQS0-F1
#
_entry.id   AF-A0A2J6SQS0-F1
#
_cell.length_a   1.000
_cell.length_b   1.000
_cell.length_c   1.000
_cell.angle_alpha   90.00
_cell.angle_beta   90.00
_cell.angle_gamma   90.00
#
_symmetry.space_group_name_H-M   'P 1'
#
loop_
_entity.id
_entity.type
_entity.pdbx_description
1 polymer ?
#
loop_
_entity_poly.entity_id
_entity_poly.type
_entity_poly.pdbx_seq_one_letter_code
_entity_poly.pdbx_strand_id
1 'polypeptide(L)' 'MVIAHCTNYLCPDTLACVHFPHHCPCPHPTHEEKFELADGKAVCISKGGFKAGEAARKIELARKGLL' A
#
# COMPACT_ATOMS: atom_id res chain seq x y z
N MET A 1 9.59 24.27 -11.00
CA MET A 1 9.94 23.27 -9.98
C MET A 1 8.88 23.35 -8.88
N VAL A 2 7.82 22.52 -8.94
CA VAL A 2 6.77 22.53 -7.92
C VAL A 2 7.27 21.74 -6.72
N ILE A 3 7.61 22.43 -5.65
CA ILE A 3 7.85 21.81 -4.35
C ILE A 3 6.45 21.54 -3.79
N ALA A 4 6.08 20.28 -3.58
CA ALA A 4 4.85 19.97 -2.88
C ALA A 4 4.99 20.50 -1.44
N HIS A 5 4.29 21.60 -1.13
CA HIS A 5 4.26 22.17 0.21
C HIS A 5 3.51 21.21 1.14
N CYS A 6 4.25 20.23 1.67
CA CYS A 6 3.71 19.23 2.57
C CYS A 6 4.28 19.43 3.96
N THR A 7 3.42 19.72 4.93
CA THR A 7 3.77 19.97 6.33
C THR A 7 3.90 18.71 7.16
N ASN A 8 3.29 17.61 6.72
CA ASN A 8 3.24 16.35 7.45
C ASN A 8 4.18 15.32 6.80
N TYR A 9 3.65 14.41 5.99
CA TYR A 9 4.42 13.35 5.35
C TYR A 9 4.23 13.37 3.83
N LEU A 10 5.33 13.51 3.09
CA LEU A 10 5.36 13.39 1.65
C LEU A 10 5.69 11.95 1.25
N CYS A 11 4.75 11.27 0.58
CA CYS A 11 4.96 9.93 0.06
C CYS A 11 6.02 9.96 -1.05
N PRO A 12 7.16 9.24 -0.93
CA PRO A 12 8.25 9.33 -1.89
C PRO A 12 7.88 8.79 -3.28
N ASP A 13 7.01 7.78 -3.34
CA ASP A 13 6.67 7.10 -4.60
C ASP A 13 5.56 7.81 -5.38
N THR A 14 4.62 8.45 -4.68
CA THR A 14 3.43 9.07 -5.28
C THR A 14 3.42 10.59 -5.19
N LEU A 15 4.36 11.18 -4.44
CA LEU A 15 4.40 12.61 -4.12
C LEU A 15 3.11 13.14 -3.48
N ALA A 16 2.29 12.26 -2.91
CA ALA A 16 1.09 12.63 -2.18
C ALA A 16 1.45 13.17 -0.79
N CYS A 17 0.75 14.23 -0.37
CA CYS A 17 0.89 14.77 0.98
C CYS A 17 -0.18 14.17 1.90
N VAL A 18 0.24 13.45 2.94
CA VAL A 18 -0.65 12.75 3.88
C VAL A 18 -0.25 13.00 5.33
N HIS A 19 -1.15 12.64 6.26
CA HIS A 19 -0.92 12.83 7.70
C HIS A 19 -0.03 11.74 8.31
N PHE A 20 -0.14 10.50 7.80
CA PHE A 20 0.63 9.36 8.28
C PHE A 20 1.14 8.51 7.11
N PRO A 21 2.32 7.85 7.23
CA PRO A 21 2.89 7.06 6.13
C PRO A 21 1.96 5.95 5.61
N HIS A 22 1.18 5.31 6.48
CA HIS A 22 0.23 4.28 6.08
C HIS A 22 -0.98 4.83 5.32
N HIS A 23 -1.19 6.15 5.28
CA HIS A 23 -2.22 6.78 4.43
C HIS A 23 -1.75 7.04 3.00
N CYS A 24 -0.50 6.75 2.65
CA CYS A 24 -0.03 6.90 1.28
C CYS A 24 -0.89 6.09 0.29
N PRO A 25 -1.22 6.65 -0.89
CA PRO A 25 -1.82 5.90 -1.98
C PRO A 25 -0.76 5.02 -2.66
N CYS A 26 -1.19 3.90 -3.26
CA CYS A 26 -0.32 3.09 -4.10
C CYS A 26 -0.07 3.77 -5.46
N PRO A 27 1.14 3.63 -6.03
CA PRO A 27 1.50 4.27 -7.30
C PRO A 27 0.69 3.77 -8.50
N HIS A 28 0.25 2.51 -8.49
CA HIS A 28 -0.55 1.93 -9.57
C HIS A 28 -1.91 1.41 -9.08
N PRO A 29 -2.89 2.28 -8.76
CA PRO A 29 -4.16 1.88 -8.15
C PRO A 29 -4.99 0.90 -9.01
N THR A 30 -4.77 0.89 -10.32
CA THR A 30 -5.40 -0.05 -11.26
C THR A 30 -4.83 -1.46 -11.16
N HIS A 31 -3.54 -1.60 -10.83
CA HIS A 31 -2.82 -2.88 -10.81
C HIS A 31 -2.43 -3.34 -9.41
N GLU A 32 -2.52 -2.47 -8.42
CA GLU A 32 -2.10 -2.71 -7.05
C GLU A 32 -3.27 -2.49 -6.09
N GLU A 33 -3.23 -3.21 -4.98
CA GLU A 33 -4.16 -3.06 -3.88
C GLU A 33 -3.38 -2.79 -2.60
N LYS A 34 -3.89 -1.86 -1.81
CA LYS A 34 -3.29 -1.45 -0.55
C LYS A 34 -3.77 -2.36 0.57
N PHE A 35 -2.83 -2.90 1.34
CA PHE A 35 -3.13 -3.71 2.51
C PHE A 35 -2.45 -3.15 3.75
N GLU A 36 -3.23 -3.00 4.81
CA GLU A 36 -2.72 -2.61 6.12
C GLU A 36 -2.24 -3.87 6.86
N LEU A 37 -0.97 -3.91 7.23
CA LEU A 37 -0.40 -4.96 8.05
C LEU A 37 -0.64 -4.64 9.52
N ALA A 38 -0.50 -5.66 10.37
CA ALA A 38 -0.22 -5.43 11.78
C ALA A 38 1.01 -4.50 11.90
N ASP A 39 1.10 -3.72 12.97
CA ASP A 39 2.15 -2.71 13.22
C ASP A 39 2.00 -1.36 12.48
N GLY A 40 0.81 -1.05 11.93
CA GLY A 40 0.52 0.28 11.36
C GLY A 40 1.30 0.57 10.08
N LYS A 41 1.77 -0.48 9.39
CA LYS A 41 2.40 -0.41 8.08
C LYS A 41 1.36 -0.69 7.00
N ALA A 42 1.48 -0.02 5.85
CA ALA A 42 0.71 -0.35 4.66
C ALA A 42 1.67 -0.82 3.56
N VAL A 43 1.24 -1.82 2.79
CA VAL A 43 1.97 -2.32 1.63
C VAL A 43 1.07 -2.28 0.40
N CYS A 44 1.67 -1.99 -0.75
CA CYS A 44 1.02 -2.07 -2.05
C CYS A 44 1.40 -3.40 -2.70
N ILE A 45 0.41 -4.22 -3.02
CA ILE A 45 0.62 -5.55 -3.59
C ILE A 45 -0.09 -5.60 -4.93
N SER A 46 0.59 -6.09 -5.96
CA SER A 46 0.00 -6.28 -7.27
C SER A 46 -1.22 -7.20 -7.20
N LYS A 47 -2.36 -6.74 -7.72
CA LYS A 47 -3.58 -7.52 -7.94
C LYS A 47 -3.31 -8.72 -8.85
N GLY A 48 -2.32 -8.58 -9.74
CA GLY A 48 -1.80 -9.65 -10.60
C GLY A 48 -0.89 -10.60 -9.83
N GLY A 49 -1.48 -11.58 -9.12
CA GLY A 49 -0.80 -12.82 -8.75
C GLY A 49 -0.90 -13.87 -9.87
N PHE A 50 -0.44 -15.11 -9.62
CA PHE A 50 -0.62 -16.26 -10.54
C PHE A 50 -2.10 -16.44 -10.97
N LYS A 51 -3.05 -16.06 -10.09
CA LYS A 51 -4.48 -15.92 -10.38
C LYS A 51 -5.08 -14.69 -9.68
N ALA A 52 -6.13 -14.12 -10.26
CA ALA A 52 -6.89 -13.03 -9.64
C ALA A 52 -7.39 -13.43 -8.24
N GLY A 53 -7.21 -12.56 -7.25
CA GLY A 53 -7.63 -12.79 -5.85
C GLY A 53 -6.69 -13.69 -5.02
N GLU A 54 -5.66 -14.29 -5.62
CA GLU A 54 -4.71 -15.14 -4.88
C GLU A 54 -3.85 -14.33 -3.90
N ALA A 55 -3.43 -13.12 -4.29
CA ALA A 55 -2.66 -12.22 -3.44
C ALA A 55 -3.42 -11.86 -2.15
N ALA A 56 -4.69 -11.47 -2.27
CA ALA A 56 -5.56 -11.20 -1.12
C ALA A 56 -5.67 -12.43 -0.20
N ARG A 57 -5.85 -13.63 -0.77
CA ARG A 57 -5.94 -14.87 0.01
C ARG A 57 -4.64 -15.20 0.76
N LYS A 58 -3.47 -14.98 0.14
CA LYS A 58 -2.16 -15.15 0.79
C LYS A 58 -1.96 -14.17 1.94
N ILE A 59 -2.40 -12.92 1.77
CA ILE A 59 -2.32 -11.90 2.84
C ILE A 59 -3.21 -12.29 4.02
N GLU A 60 -4.43 -12.78 3.76
CA GLU A 60 -5.32 -13.29 4.81
C GLU A 60 -4.74 -14.51 5.54
N LEU A 61 -4.06 -15.42 4.83
CA LEU A 61 -3.30 -16.51 5.47
C LEU A 61 -2.13 -15.99 6.31
N ALA A 62 -1.39 -14.98 5.83
CA ALA A 62 -0.28 -14.35 6.56
C ALA A 62 -0.72 -13.73 7.86
N ARG A 63 -1.85 -13.02 7.84
CA ARG A 63 -2.46 -12.43 9.05
C ARG A 63 -2.85 -13.49 10.08
N LYS A 64 -3.19 -14.71 9.64
CA LYS A 64 -3.56 -15.84 10.50
C LYS A 64 -2.38 -16.73 10.89
N GLY A 65 -1.17 -16.47 10.36
CA GLY A 65 0.01 -17.31 10.61
C GLY A 65 -0.04 -18.69 9.94
N LEU A 66 -0.78 -18.83 8.83
CA LEU A 66 -1.08 -20.12 8.17
C LEU A 66 -0.42 -20.27 6.78
N LEU A 67 0.79 -19.72 6.56
CA LEU A 67 1.55 -19.89 5.31
C LEU A 67 2.50 -21.08 5.32
#